data_AF-A0A2A4YVG7-F1
#
_entry.id   AF-A0A2A4YVG7-F1
#
_cell.length_a   1.000
_cell.length_b   1.000
_cell.length_c   1.000
_cell.angle_alpha   90.00
_cell.angle_beta   90.00
_cell.angle_gamma   90.00
#
_symmetry.space_group_name_H-M   'P 1'
#
loop_
_entity.id
_entity.type
_entity.pdbx_description
1 polymer ?
#
loop_
_entity_poly.entity_id
_entity_poly.type
_entity_poly.pdbx_seq_one_letter_code
_entity_poly.pdbx_strand_id
1 'polypeptide(L)'
;MEYFSFTEIIGYLASLVVLLSFLMRDVEKLRMINIVGCSLFVAYGVFLGFSIPIIVTNVAIAIINLVYLIKSKKKAKRFDAFD
;
A
#
# COMPACT_ATOMS: atom_id res chain seq x y z
N MET A 1 21.01 1.86 -25.35
CA MET A 1 19.61 1.75 -24.90
C MET A 1 19.66 1.13 -23.52
N GLU A 2 19.32 1.89 -22.48
CA GLU A 2 19.18 1.32 -21.13
C GLU A 2 18.06 0.28 -21.18
N TYR A 3 18.42 -0.98 -20.97
CA TYR A 3 17.43 -2.02 -20.72
C TYR A 3 16.92 -1.76 -19.32
N PHE A 4 15.74 -1.16 -19.20
CA PHE A 4 15.06 -1.03 -17.91
C PHE A 4 15.06 -2.40 -17.23
N SER A 5 15.70 -2.47 -16.07
CA SER A 5 15.73 -3.72 -15.32
C SER A 5 14.29 -4.09 -14.97
N PHE A 6 13.98 -5.39 -14.97
CA PHE A 6 12.66 -5.88 -14.53
C PHE A 6 12.26 -5.30 -13.16
N THR A 7 13.26 -5.04 -12.31
CA THR A 7 13.12 -4.35 -11.03
C THR A 7 12.57 -2.92 -11.17
N GLU A 8 13.08 -2.11 -12.09
CA GLU A 8 12.65 -0.72 -12.29
C GLU A 8 11.20 -0.62 -12.76
N ILE A 9 10.78 -1.53 -13.65
CA ILE A 9 9.38 -1.60 -14.11
C ILE A 9 8.44 -1.87 -12.93
N ILE A 10 8.82 -2.75 -12.00
CA ILE A 10 8.05 -3.01 -10.77
C ILE A 10 7.99 -1.74 -9.91
N GLY A 11 9.09 -1.00 -9.78
CA GLY A 11 9.13 0.27 -9.05
C GLY A 11 8.20 1.34 -9.63
N TYR A 12 8.17 1.49 -10.95
CA TYR A 12 7.25 2.40 -11.64
C TYR A 12 5.79 1.98 -11.50
N LEU A 13 5.48 0.68 -11.63
CA LEU A 13 4.13 0.16 -11.42
C LEU A 13 3.67 0.37 -9.97
N ALA A 14 4.52 0.11 -8.98
CA ALA A 14 4.21 0.35 -7.56
C ALA A 14 3.89 1.83 -7.31
N SER A 15 4.70 2.74 -7.86
CA SER A 15 4.49 4.18 -7.77
C SER A 15 3.15 4.61 -8.39
N LEU A 16 2.80 4.03 -9.54
CA LEU A 16 1.55 4.32 -10.25
C LEU A 16 0.33 3.83 -9.47
N VAL A 17 0.39 2.63 -8.86
CA VAL A 17 -0.68 2.10 -7.99
C VAL A 17 -0.90 2.99 -6.77
N VAL A 18 0.17 3.45 -6.13
CA VAL A 18 0.08 4.38 -4.98
C VAL A 18 -0.47 5.73 -5.42
N LEU A 19 -0.03 6.26 -6.57
CA LEU A 19 -0.56 7.51 -7.13
C LEU A 19 -2.08 7.40 -7.40
N LEU A 20 -2.54 6.31 -8.01
CA LEU A 20 -3.96 6.08 -8.27
C LEU A 20 -4.77 5.90 -6.98
N SER A 21 -4.14 5.44 -5.89
CA SER A 21 -4.80 5.35 -4.58
C SER A 21 -5.25 6.72 -4.08
N PHE A 22 -4.47 7.78 -4.33
CA PHE A 22 -4.82 9.15 -3.93
C PHE A 22 -6.00 9.76 -4.69
N LEU A 23 -6.32 9.23 -5.87
CA LEU A 23 -7.48 9.67 -6.65
C LEU A 23 -8.80 9.09 -6.10
N MET A 24 -8.74 8.11 -5.18
CA MET A 24 -9.92 7.47 -4.64
C MET A 24 -10.64 8.33 -3.61
N ARG A 25 -11.93 8.57 -3.85
CA ARG A 25 -12.82 9.34 -2.96
C ARG A 25 -13.20 8.58 -1.67
N ASP A 26 -13.07 7.25 -1.71
CA ASP A 26 -13.45 6.36 -0.61
C ASP A 26 -12.21 5.96 0.20
N VAL A 27 -12.18 6.40 1.46
CA VAL A 27 -11.04 6.24 2.36
C VAL A 27 -10.78 4.77 2.68
N GLU A 28 -11.81 3.91 2.64
CA GLU A 28 -11.61 2.47 2.86
C GLU A 28 -10.93 1.80 1.66
N LYS A 29 -11.35 2.15 0.44
CA LYS A 29 -10.71 1.65 -0.80
C LYS A 29 -9.28 2.15 -0.92
N LEU A 30 -9.05 3.43 -0.59
CA LEU A 30 -7.72 4.03 -0.54
C LEU A 30 -6.79 3.24 0.40
N ARG A 31 -7.25 2.89 1.60
CA ARG A 31 -6.47 2.08 2.56
C ARG A 31 -6.16 0.68 2.04
N MET A 32 -7.10 0.03 1.35
CA MET A 32 -6.86 -1.30 0.78
C MET A 32 -5.79 -1.26 -0.32
N ILE A 33 -5.89 -0.31 -1.26
CA ILE A 33 -4.90 -0.21 -2.34
C ILE A 33 -3.54 0.25 -1.80
N ASN A 34 -3.51 1.12 -0.80
CA ASN A 34 -2.24 1.54 -0.20
C ASN A 34 -1.52 0.38 0.51
N ILE A 35 -2.24 -0.57 1.11
CA ILE A 35 -1.64 -1.81 1.63
C ILE A 35 -1.02 -2.63 0.49
N VAL A 36 -1.73 -2.81 -0.63
CA VAL A 36 -1.22 -3.53 -1.81
C VAL A 36 0.01 -2.83 -2.40
N GLY A 37 -0.05 -1.50 -2.55
CA GLY A 37 1.05 -0.66 -3.03
C GLY A 37 2.28 -0.76 -2.13
N CYS A 38 2.10 -0.69 -0.80
CA CYS A 38 3.20 -0.88 0.14
C CYS A 38 3.80 -2.29 0.07
N SER A 39 2.99 -3.34 -0.09
CA SER A 39 3.51 -4.70 -0.30
C SER A 39 4.36 -4.82 -1.58
N LEU A 40 3.94 -4.17 -2.66
CA LEU A 40 4.71 -4.08 -3.90
C LEU A 40 6.04 -3.31 -3.69
N PHE A 41 6.01 -2.21 -2.96
CA PHE A 41 7.23 -1.44 -2.64
C PHE A 41 8.19 -2.19 -1.73
N VAL A 42 7.69 -3.00 -0.79
CA VAL A 42 8.54 -3.87 0.03
C VAL A 42 9.24 -4.92 -0.84
N ALA A 43 8.50 -5.58 -1.74
CA ALA A 43 9.09 -6.53 -2.70
C ALA A 43 10.12 -5.85 -3.61
N TYR A 44 9.80 -4.66 -4.13
CA TYR A 44 10.73 -3.85 -4.91
C TYR A 44 12.00 -3.49 -4.12
N GLY A 45 11.87 -3.04 -2.87
CA GLY A 45 13.00 -2.68 -2.02
C GLY A 45 13.92 -3.87 -1.72
N VAL A 46 13.37 -5.09 -1.64
CA VAL A 46 14.16 -6.33 -1.53
C VAL A 46 14.91 -6.58 -2.84
N PHE A 47 14.24 -6.51 -3.98
CA PHE A 47 14.86 -6.71 -5.31
C PHE A 47 15.89 -5.65 -5.69
N LEU A 48 15.80 -4.44 -5.14
CA LEU A 48 16.77 -3.36 -5.33
C LEU A 48 18.06 -3.55 -4.51
N GLY A 49 18.26 -4.71 -3.87
CA GLY A 49 19.42 -4.99 -3.02
C GLY A 49 19.19 -4.59 -1.57
N PHE A 50 18.02 -4.93 -1.00
CA PHE A 50 17.65 -4.60 0.38
C PHE A 50 17.76 -3.11 0.70
N SER A 51 17.04 -2.27 -0.04
CA SER A 51 16.85 -0.88 0.33
C SER A 51 16.02 -0.76 1.61
N ILE A 52 16.71 -0.85 2.75
CA ILE A 52 16.18 -0.73 4.11
C ILE A 52 15.21 0.46 4.26
N PRO A 53 15.54 1.69 3.82
CA PRO A 53 14.60 2.82 3.97
C PRO A 53 13.28 2.59 3.23
N ILE A 54 13.28 2.01 2.04
CA ILE A 54 12.06 1.72 1.27
C ILE A 54 11.23 0.64 1.96
N ILE A 55 11.88 -0.43 2.41
CA ILE A 55 11.22 -1.55 3.07
C ILE A 55 10.59 -1.09 4.39
N VAL A 56 11.36 -0.44 5.26
CA VAL A 56 10.92 -0.02 6.59
C VAL A 56 9.76 0.97 6.51
N THR A 57 9.86 1.97 5.63
CA THR A 57 8.80 2.97 5.46
C THR A 57 7.50 2.34 4.95
N ASN A 58 7.57 1.46 3.95
CA ASN A 58 6.38 0.82 3.39
C ASN A 58 5.76 -0.21 4.34
N VAL A 59 6.57 -0.94 5.13
CA VAL A 59 6.05 -1.79 6.21
C VAL A 59 5.30 -0.97 7.26
N ALA A 60 5.87 0.16 7.70
CA ALA A 60 5.21 1.03 8.68
C ALA A 60 3.89 1.60 8.15
N ILE A 61 3.87 2.08 6.90
CA ILE A 61 2.67 2.59 6.24
C ILE A 61 1.61 1.50 6.10
N ALA A 62 2.00 0.27 5.73
CA ALA A 62 1.08 -0.86 5.63
C ALA A 62 0.42 -1.19 6.97
N ILE A 63 1.19 -1.22 8.07
CA ILE A 63 0.67 -1.46 9.43
C ILE A 63 -0.35 -0.39 9.82
N ILE A 64 -0.01 0.89 9.61
CA ILE A 64 -0.92 2.00 9.92
C ILE A 64 -2.23 1.85 9.13
N ASN A 65 -2.14 1.62 7.81
CA ASN A 65 -3.33 1.46 6.98
C ASN A 65 -4.19 0.26 7.39
N LEU A 66 -3.56 -0.85 7.78
CA LEU A 66 -4.25 -2.04 8.25
C LEU A 66 -5.02 -1.79 9.56
N VAL A 67 -4.39 -1.14 10.54
CA VAL A 67 -5.04 -0.82 11.84
C VAL A 67 -6.27 0.05 11.62
N TYR A 68 -6.17 1.08 10.78
CA TYR A 68 -7.29 1.95 10.49
C TYR A 68 -8.41 1.24 9.71
N LEU A 69 -8.07 0.34 8.77
CA LEU A 69 -9.05 -0.44 8.03
C LEU A 69 -9.86 -1.35 8.96
N ILE A 70 -9.18 -2.04 9.89
CA ILE A 70 -9.83 -2.89 10.91
C ILE A 70 -10.72 -2.04 11.83
N LYS A 71 -10.26 -0.86 12.26
CA LYS A 71 -11.04 0.05 13.11
C LYS A 71 -12.28 0.58 12.40
N SER A 72 -12.18 0.89 11.10
CA SER A 72 -13.32 1.33 10.27
C SER A 72 -14.37 0.23 10.14
N LYS A 73 -13.94 -0.98 9.76
CA LYS A 73 -14.84 -2.15 9.64
C LYS A 73 -15.52 -2.50 10.96
N LYS A 74 -14.84 -2.37 12.10
CA LYS A 74 -15.43 -2.60 13.43
C LYS A 74 -16.51 -1.57 13.78
N LYS A 75 -16.38 -0.32 13.34
CA LYS A 75 -17.41 0.72 13.51
C LYS A 75 -18.66 0.41 12.70
N ALA A 76 -18.51 0.02 11.43
CA ALA A 76 -19.63 -0.39 10.57
C ALA A 76 -20.41 -1.54 11.20
N LYS A 77 -19.71 -2.62 11.60
CA LYS A 77 -20.33 -3.81 12.20
C LYS A 77 -21.04 -3.57 13.55
N ARG A 78 -20.71 -2.49 14.26
CA ARG A 78 -21.31 -2.12 15.55
C ARG A 78 -22.61 -1.33 15.35
N PHE A 79 -22.72 -0.58 14.25
CA PHE A 79 -23.92 0.16 13.88
C PHE A 79 -25.02 -0.83 13.45
N ASP A 80 -24.70 -1.79 12.57
CA ASP A 80 -25.62 -2.83 12.10
C ASP A 80 -26.13 -3.80 13.20
N ALA A 81 -25.51 -3.78 14.39
CA ALA A 81 -25.90 -4.65 15.51
C ALA A 81 -26.87 -3.98 16.49
N PHE A 82 -27.26 -2.72 16.23
CA PHE A 82 -28.19 -1.94 17.04
C PHE A 82 -29.48 -1.57 16.27
N ASP A 83 -29.58 -2.00 15.00
CA ASP A 83 -30.77 -1.98 14.13
C ASP A 83 -31.41 -3.37 14.10
#